data_AF-A0A3C0ERG5-F1
#
_entry.id   AF-A0A3C0ERG5-F1
#
_cell.length_a   1.000
_cell.length_b   1.000
_cell.length_c   1.000
_cell.angle_alpha   90.00
_cell.angle_beta   90.00
_cell.angle_gamma   90.00
#
_symmetry.space_group_name_H-M   'P 1'
#
loop_
_entity.id
_entity.type
_entity.pdbx_description
1 polymer ?
#
loop_
_entity_poly.entity_id
_entity_poly.type
_entity_poly.pdbx_seq_one_letter_code
_entity_poly.pdbx_strand_id
1 'polypeptide(L)'
;MTDVKRQADTSAKRRKPSMVRLVGLTVLSISLLGLTWLIVHKRLPKPAPQDVQDSGMVIIRQITATVANSTWGGTQRAQELLKTIDSAMQDNRIVFTNDIDDSGLTVRGTKGKKCIYIKVVISDSGDFQHHPPGLLCDVLFHEALHAWTIEPNCIEQECDAFVAGMDAVCVFENRMRPKIFHVEGRPIGNFVIDKYPELKRNPDYKPMALDTDWLVAQTGLPSITQ
;
A
#
# COMPACT_ATOMS: atom_id res chain seq x y z
N MET A 1 -5.58 1.13 79.56
CA MET A 1 -4.84 -0.14 79.50
C MET A 1 -5.37 -0.94 78.32
N THR A 2 -4.48 -1.07 77.33
CA THR A 2 -4.41 -1.99 76.19
C THR A 2 -5.43 -3.13 76.09
N ASP A 3 -6.08 -3.26 74.91
CA ASP A 3 -5.92 -4.49 74.15
C ASP A 3 -6.11 -4.27 72.63
N VAL A 4 -5.11 -4.72 71.87
CA VAL A 4 -4.87 -4.46 70.44
C VAL A 4 -5.36 -5.66 69.64
N LYS A 5 -6.39 -5.50 68.79
CA LYS A 5 -6.84 -6.54 67.87
C LYS A 5 -6.13 -6.44 66.50
N ARG A 6 -5.16 -7.35 66.34
CA ARG A 6 -4.65 -8.01 65.11
C ARG A 6 -5.04 -7.37 63.76
N GLN A 7 -4.08 -6.72 63.12
CA GLN A 7 -3.96 -6.69 61.66
C GLN A 7 -3.56 -8.08 61.16
N ALA A 8 -4.38 -8.67 60.29
CA ALA A 8 -4.04 -9.88 59.56
C ALA A 8 -3.03 -9.54 58.46
N ASP A 9 -1.79 -9.92 58.70
CA ASP A 9 -0.66 -9.77 57.79
C ASP A 9 -0.75 -10.86 56.71
N THR A 10 -1.47 -10.60 55.60
CA THR A 10 -1.42 -11.45 54.40
C THR A 10 -0.16 -11.14 53.60
N SER A 11 1.00 -11.46 54.18
CA SER A 11 2.27 -11.54 53.45
C SER A 11 2.24 -12.76 52.52
N ALA A 12 1.65 -12.56 51.33
CA ALA A 12 1.72 -13.50 50.24
C ALA A 12 3.20 -13.72 49.87
N LYS A 13 3.77 -14.87 50.29
CA LYS A 13 5.10 -15.34 49.89
C LYS A 13 5.18 -15.34 48.35
N ARG A 14 5.78 -14.30 47.76
CA ARG A 14 6.18 -14.28 46.34
C ARG A 14 7.22 -15.37 46.14
N ARG A 15 6.78 -16.56 45.72
CA ARG A 15 7.67 -17.64 45.28
C ARG A 15 8.44 -17.14 44.07
N LYS A 16 9.76 -16.95 44.21
CA LYS A 16 10.64 -16.59 43.09
C LYS A 16 10.47 -17.66 42.00
N PRO A 17 10.19 -17.28 40.74
CA PRO A 17 10.05 -18.25 39.68
C PRO A 17 11.37 -19.03 39.54
N SER A 18 11.26 -20.36 39.48
CA SER A 18 12.41 -21.23 39.21
C SER A 18 13.08 -20.79 37.90
N MET A 19 14.41 -20.65 37.90
CA MET A 19 15.19 -20.27 36.71
C MET A 19 14.87 -21.15 35.49
N VAL A 20 14.56 -22.43 35.72
CA VAL A 20 14.16 -23.37 34.66
C VAL A 20 12.84 -22.96 33.99
N ARG A 21 11.87 -22.45 34.78
CA ARG A 21 10.61 -21.92 34.24
C ARG A 21 10.81 -20.62 33.48
N LEU A 22 11.72 -19.75 33.94
CA LEU A 22 12.02 -18.50 33.24
C LEU A 22 12.69 -18.77 31.88
N VAL A 23 13.71 -19.63 31.86
CA VAL A 23 14.40 -20.02 30.62
C VAL A 23 13.45 -20.72 29.64
N GLY A 24 12.60 -21.62 30.13
CA GLY A 24 11.60 -22.29 29.30
C GLY A 24 10.60 -21.32 28.66
N LEU A 25 10.13 -20.31 29.40
CA LEU A 25 9.24 -19.28 28.86
C LEU A 25 9.93 -18.39 27.82
N THR A 26 11.20 -18.04 28.02
CA THR A 26 11.96 -17.23 27.06
C THR A 26 12.17 -17.98 25.74
N VAL A 27 12.57 -19.27 25.80
CA VAL A 27 12.76 -20.10 24.59
C VAL A 27 11.45 -20.29 23.83
N LEU A 28 10.35 -20.54 24.55
CA LEU A 28 9.02 -20.66 23.94
C LEU A 28 8.60 -19.35 23.25
N SER A 29 8.86 -18.20 23.88
CA SER A 29 8.52 -16.88 23.34
C SER A 29 9.31 -16.57 22.05
N ILE A 30 10.62 -16.88 22.04
CA ILE A 30 11.47 -16.70 20.85
C ILE A 30 11.01 -17.63 19.71
N SER A 31 10.63 -18.86 20.04
CA SER A 31 10.14 -19.84 19.06
C SER A 31 8.79 -19.42 18.46
N LEU A 32 7.88 -18.91 19.28
CA LEU A 32 6.59 -18.34 18.83
C LEU A 32 6.78 -17.10 17.95
N LEU A 33 7.71 -16.22 18.31
CA LEU A 33 8.08 -15.04 17.50
C LEU A 33 8.69 -15.46 16.14
N GLY A 34 9.60 -16.45 16.13
CA GLY A 34 10.16 -16.99 14.90
C GLY A 34 9.13 -17.67 14.01
N LEU A 35 8.19 -18.42 14.60
CA LEU A 35 7.12 -19.10 13.87
C LEU A 35 6.09 -18.12 13.30
N THR A 36 5.68 -17.11 14.08
CA THR A 36 4.78 -16.05 13.57
C THR A 36 5.43 -15.22 12.48
N TRP A 37 6.73 -14.93 12.60
CA TRP A 37 7.51 -14.28 11.54
C TRP A 37 7.52 -15.11 10.25
N LEU A 38 7.78 -16.42 10.34
CA LEU A 38 7.76 -17.33 9.19
C LEU A 38 6.38 -17.44 8.53
N ILE A 39 5.29 -17.52 9.30
CA ILE A 39 3.92 -17.64 8.75
C ILE A 39 3.52 -16.36 8.00
N VAL A 40 3.86 -15.19 8.54
CA VAL A 40 3.55 -13.91 7.88
C VAL A 40 4.39 -13.74 6.61
N HIS A 41 5.67 -14.10 6.63
CA HIS A 41 6.54 -13.98 5.45
C HIS A 41 6.20 -14.97 4.33
N LYS A 42 5.64 -16.14 4.64
CA LYS A 42 5.19 -17.09 3.61
C LYS A 42 4.02 -16.61 2.74
N ARG A 43 3.34 -15.52 3.12
CA ARG A 43 2.20 -14.97 2.37
C ARG A 43 2.52 -13.68 1.61
N LEU A 44 3.74 -13.17 1.72
CA LEU A 44 4.15 -11.94 1.05
C LEU A 44 4.90 -12.27 -0.24
N PRO A 45 4.70 -11.50 -1.33
CA PRO A 45 5.46 -11.68 -2.56
C PRO A 45 6.97 -11.60 -2.30
N LYS A 46 7.73 -12.48 -2.94
CA LYS A 46 9.19 -12.52 -2.78
C LYS A 46 9.83 -11.30 -3.47
N PRO A 47 10.73 -10.54 -2.81
CA PRO A 47 11.43 -9.44 -3.47
C PRO A 47 12.36 -9.95 -4.58
N ALA A 48 12.48 -9.15 -5.64
CA ALA A 48 13.54 -9.29 -6.65
C ALA A 48 14.93 -9.03 -6.02
N PRO A 49 16.03 -9.43 -6.70
CA PRO A 49 17.40 -9.17 -6.26
C PRO A 49 17.68 -7.71 -5.87
N GLN A 50 18.65 -7.48 -4.99
CA GLN A 50 18.90 -6.17 -4.39
C GLN A 50 19.26 -5.08 -5.42
N ASP A 51 20.03 -5.44 -6.45
CA ASP A 51 20.37 -4.55 -7.56
C ASP A 51 19.13 -4.10 -8.36
N VAL A 52 18.12 -4.96 -8.48
CA VAL A 52 16.82 -4.62 -9.07
C VAL A 52 16.04 -3.67 -8.14
N GLN A 53 16.07 -3.91 -6.83
CA GLN A 53 15.46 -2.98 -5.86
C GLN A 53 16.10 -1.60 -5.96
N ASP A 54 17.43 -1.53 -5.92
CA ASP A 54 18.18 -0.28 -5.90
C ASP A 54 17.97 0.53 -7.19
N SER A 55 18.06 -0.13 -8.35
CA SER A 55 17.79 0.50 -9.65
C SER A 55 16.33 0.98 -9.76
N GLY A 56 15.37 0.19 -9.29
CA GLY A 56 13.96 0.58 -9.27
C GLY A 56 13.71 1.79 -8.36
N MET A 57 14.37 1.85 -7.20
CA MET A 57 14.29 2.99 -6.29
C MET A 57 14.84 4.28 -6.90
N VAL A 58 15.87 4.20 -7.76
CA VAL A 58 16.36 5.35 -8.53
C VAL A 58 15.29 5.86 -9.49
N ILE A 59 14.59 4.96 -10.19
CA ILE A 59 13.50 5.32 -11.12
C ILE A 59 12.35 5.99 -10.35
N ILE A 60 11.94 5.43 -9.20
CA ILE A 60 10.89 6.02 -8.36
C ILE A 60 11.25 7.44 -7.90
N ARG A 61 12.50 7.67 -7.49
CA ARG A 61 12.96 9.02 -7.10
C ARG A 61 12.89 10.00 -8.27
N GLN A 62 13.22 9.55 -9.48
CA GLN A 62 13.10 10.38 -10.67
C GLN A 62 11.63 10.71 -10.99
N ILE A 63 10.75 9.71 -10.95
CA ILE A 63 9.31 9.90 -11.17
C ILE A 63 8.74 10.90 -10.18
N THR A 64 8.96 10.68 -8.88
CA THR A 64 8.42 11.54 -7.82
C THR A 64 8.98 12.95 -7.88
N ALA A 65 10.26 13.14 -8.21
CA ALA A 65 10.85 14.46 -8.42
C ALA A 65 10.23 15.22 -9.60
N THR A 66 10.03 14.55 -10.74
CA THR A 66 9.38 15.17 -11.91
C THR A 66 7.95 15.59 -11.57
N VAL A 67 7.17 14.70 -10.96
CA VAL A 67 5.79 14.97 -10.59
C VAL A 67 5.69 16.09 -9.56
N ALA A 68 6.54 16.09 -8.52
CA ALA A 68 6.54 17.11 -7.47
C ALA A 68 6.84 18.52 -8.00
N ASN A 69 7.66 18.64 -9.05
CA ASN A 69 8.03 19.93 -9.67
C ASN A 69 6.98 20.45 -10.68
N SER A 70 5.85 19.77 -10.84
CA SER A 70 4.79 20.17 -11.76
C SER A 70 3.69 20.99 -11.08
N THR A 71 2.83 21.65 -11.87
CA THR A 71 1.63 22.32 -11.35
C THR A 71 0.69 21.36 -10.63
N TRP A 72 0.50 20.14 -11.16
CA TRP A 72 -0.31 19.11 -10.49
C TRP A 72 0.33 18.66 -9.17
N GLY A 73 1.66 18.58 -9.14
CA GLY A 73 2.46 18.31 -7.95
C GLY A 73 2.16 19.26 -6.79
N GLY A 74 1.79 20.51 -7.08
CA GLY A 74 1.39 21.50 -6.07
C GLY A 74 -0.03 21.33 -5.51
N THR A 75 -0.84 20.40 -6.04
CA THR A 75 -2.20 20.15 -5.54
C THR A 75 -2.18 19.33 -4.25
N GLN A 76 -3.24 19.45 -3.44
CA GLN A 76 -3.36 18.68 -2.19
C GLN A 76 -3.30 17.16 -2.44
N ARG A 77 -3.98 16.67 -3.48
CA ARG A 77 -3.97 15.25 -3.86
C ARG A 77 -2.56 14.75 -4.14
N ALA A 78 -1.82 15.45 -5.01
CA ALA A 78 -0.45 15.06 -5.35
C ALA A 78 0.47 15.09 -4.12
N GLN A 79 0.34 16.09 -3.25
CA GLN A 79 1.13 16.19 -2.03
C GLN A 79 0.87 15.02 -1.06
N GLU A 80 -0.39 14.60 -0.87
CA GLU A 80 -0.72 13.43 -0.03
C GLU A 80 -0.18 12.12 -0.62
N LEU A 81 -0.27 11.93 -1.94
CA LEU A 81 0.29 10.77 -2.62
C LEU A 81 1.82 10.74 -2.53
N LEU A 82 2.48 11.86 -2.83
CA LEU A 82 3.93 11.99 -2.75
C LEU A 82 4.44 11.74 -1.32
N LYS A 83 3.75 12.25 -0.31
CA LYS A 83 4.06 11.98 1.11
C LYS A 83 3.87 10.51 1.46
N THR A 84 2.83 9.86 0.93
CA THR A 84 2.60 8.42 1.13
C THR A 84 3.70 7.59 0.50
N ILE A 85 4.11 7.94 -0.73
CA ILE A 85 5.23 7.31 -1.44
C ILE A 85 6.53 7.52 -0.67
N ASP A 86 6.88 8.76 -0.29
CA ASP A 86 8.10 9.08 0.46
C ASP A 86 8.17 8.32 1.79
N SER A 87 7.07 8.27 2.54
CA SER A 87 7.01 7.44 3.74
C SER A 87 7.21 5.95 3.45
N ALA A 88 6.68 5.45 2.32
CA ALA A 88 6.91 4.06 1.90
C ALA A 88 8.37 3.80 1.50
N MET A 89 9.02 4.75 0.82
CA MET A 89 10.43 4.66 0.48
C MET A 89 11.31 4.63 1.73
N GLN A 90 11.10 5.56 2.68
CA GLN A 90 11.87 5.67 3.92
C GLN A 90 11.76 4.43 4.80
N ASP A 91 10.58 3.81 4.82
CA ASP A 91 10.32 2.58 5.58
C ASP A 91 10.71 1.29 4.83
N ASN A 92 11.29 1.36 3.62
CA ASN A 92 11.55 0.22 2.73
C ASN A 92 10.30 -0.64 2.46
N ARG A 93 9.15 0.02 2.23
CA ARG A 93 7.84 -0.61 1.97
C ARG A 93 7.47 -0.64 0.49
N ILE A 94 8.33 -0.18 -0.40
CA ILE A 94 8.17 -0.38 -1.85
C ILE A 94 9.08 -1.53 -2.26
N VAL A 95 8.52 -2.56 -2.88
CA VAL A 95 9.20 -3.81 -3.19
C VAL A 95 8.98 -4.18 -4.65
N PHE A 96 10.06 -4.29 -5.41
CA PHE A 96 10.01 -4.85 -6.76
C PHE A 96 9.93 -6.38 -6.69
N THR A 97 9.04 -7.00 -7.45
CA THR A 97 8.83 -8.46 -7.41
C THR A 97 8.30 -8.99 -8.74
N ASN A 98 8.61 -10.23 -9.08
CA ASN A 98 7.98 -10.95 -10.19
C ASN A 98 6.84 -11.89 -9.73
N ASP A 99 6.57 -11.91 -8.42
CA ASP A 99 5.72 -12.90 -7.73
C ASP A 99 4.28 -12.38 -7.54
N ILE A 100 3.84 -11.53 -8.48
CA ILE A 100 2.49 -10.95 -8.55
C ILE A 100 1.98 -11.01 -9.99
N ASP A 101 0.66 -11.16 -10.14
CA ASP A 101 0.02 -11.25 -11.46
C ASP A 101 -0.15 -9.88 -12.11
N ASP A 102 -0.67 -8.91 -11.38
CA ASP A 102 -0.87 -7.53 -11.82
C ASP A 102 0.42 -6.70 -11.77
N SER A 103 0.42 -5.53 -12.42
CA SER A 103 1.56 -4.61 -12.45
C SER A 103 1.90 -4.01 -11.07
N GLY A 104 0.93 -3.97 -10.16
CA GLY A 104 1.04 -3.44 -8.81
C GLY A 104 0.19 -4.24 -7.83
N LEU A 105 0.57 -4.19 -6.55
CA LEU A 105 -0.21 -4.77 -5.47
C LEU A 105 0.10 -4.09 -4.13
N THR A 106 -0.93 -3.60 -3.45
CA THR A 106 -0.79 -3.11 -2.08
C THR A 106 -1.24 -4.15 -1.06
N VAL A 107 -0.33 -4.59 -0.19
CA VAL A 107 -0.62 -5.59 0.86
C VAL A 107 -0.39 -4.99 2.25
N ARG A 108 -1.24 -5.34 3.22
CA ARG A 108 -0.99 -4.98 4.62
C ARG A 108 0.23 -5.75 5.15
N GLY A 109 1.32 -5.03 5.43
CA GLY A 109 2.55 -5.57 5.97
C GLY A 109 2.53 -5.74 7.48
N THR A 110 3.72 -6.02 8.04
CA THR A 110 3.92 -6.13 9.49
C THR A 110 3.63 -4.79 10.18
N LYS A 111 3.00 -4.83 11.36
CA LYS A 111 2.59 -3.64 12.14
C LYS A 111 1.49 -2.78 11.49
N GLY A 112 0.78 -3.31 10.50
CA GLY A 112 -0.42 -2.68 9.93
C GLY A 112 -0.15 -1.60 8.87
N LYS A 113 1.11 -1.25 8.61
CA LYS A 113 1.52 -0.40 7.48
C LYS A 113 1.40 -1.19 6.17
N LYS A 114 0.94 -0.56 5.10
CA LYS A 114 0.80 -1.19 3.78
C LYS A 114 2.14 -1.18 3.02
N CYS A 115 2.47 -2.26 2.33
CA CYS A 115 3.60 -2.38 1.41
C CYS A 115 3.10 -2.29 -0.03
N ILE A 116 3.82 -1.58 -0.88
CA ILE A 116 3.55 -1.42 -2.30
C ILE A 116 4.48 -2.36 -3.05
N TYR A 117 3.91 -3.37 -3.72
CA TYR A 117 4.63 -4.28 -4.58
C TYR A 117 4.49 -3.82 -6.02
N ILE A 118 5.60 -3.76 -6.76
CA ILE A 118 5.64 -3.34 -8.15
C ILE A 118 6.22 -4.47 -8.99
N LYS A 119 5.54 -4.83 -10.07
CA LYS A 119 5.95 -5.95 -10.91
C LYS A 119 7.24 -5.62 -11.67
N VAL A 120 8.13 -6.61 -11.71
CA VAL A 120 9.25 -6.67 -12.66
C VAL A 120 9.05 -7.89 -13.55
N VAL A 121 9.47 -7.79 -14.80
CA VAL A 121 9.37 -8.89 -15.76
C VAL A 121 10.69 -9.64 -15.82
N ILE A 122 10.63 -10.95 -16.07
CA ILE A 122 11.83 -11.74 -16.36
C ILE A 122 11.93 -11.89 -17.87
N SER A 123 13.06 -11.48 -18.43
CA SER A 123 13.39 -11.66 -19.85
C SER A 123 13.75 -13.11 -20.17
N ASP A 124 13.83 -13.45 -21.46
CA ASP A 124 14.19 -14.81 -21.91
C ASP A 124 15.60 -15.24 -21.44
N SER A 125 16.50 -14.28 -21.16
CA SER A 125 17.82 -14.55 -20.58
C SER A 125 17.80 -14.81 -19.07
N GLY A 126 16.66 -14.64 -18.40
CA GLY A 126 16.51 -14.75 -16.96
C GLY A 126 16.76 -13.45 -16.20
N ASP A 127 17.05 -12.35 -16.90
CA ASP A 127 17.31 -11.05 -16.27
C ASP A 127 16.00 -10.35 -15.90
N PHE A 128 15.98 -9.72 -14.72
CA PHE A 128 14.87 -8.89 -14.27
C PHE A 128 14.89 -7.54 -14.98
N GLN A 129 13.74 -7.11 -15.48
CA GLN A 129 13.56 -5.83 -16.14
C GLN A 129 12.40 -5.06 -15.50
N HIS A 130 12.66 -3.77 -15.30
CA HIS A 130 11.63 -2.83 -14.87
C HIS A 130 10.66 -2.55 -16.02
N HIS A 131 9.40 -2.29 -15.68
CA HIS A 131 8.46 -1.74 -16.63
C HIS A 131 8.92 -0.36 -17.13
N PRO A 132 8.42 0.10 -18.31
CA PRO A 132 8.68 1.46 -18.78
C PRO A 132 8.34 2.50 -17.70
N PRO A 133 9.11 3.60 -17.56
CA PRO A 133 8.91 4.58 -16.49
C PRO A 133 7.50 5.16 -16.39
N GLY A 134 6.79 5.33 -17.52
CA GLY A 134 5.38 5.75 -17.51
C GLY A 134 4.47 4.74 -16.82
N LEU A 135 4.63 3.44 -17.09
CA LEU A 135 3.85 2.40 -16.41
C LEU A 135 4.22 2.27 -14.93
N LEU A 136 5.50 2.44 -14.58
CA LEU A 136 5.91 2.52 -13.18
C LEU A 136 5.29 3.73 -12.46
N CYS A 137 5.18 4.87 -13.14
CA CYS A 137 4.53 6.05 -12.59
C CYS A 137 3.05 5.81 -12.32
N ASP A 138 2.33 5.20 -13.28
CA ASP A 138 0.93 4.80 -13.13
C ASP A 138 0.74 3.93 -11.87
N VAL A 139 1.45 2.79 -11.86
CA VAL A 139 1.37 1.80 -10.78
C VAL A 139 1.73 2.42 -9.43
N LEU A 140 2.81 3.21 -9.37
CA LEU A 140 3.27 3.79 -8.12
C LEU A 140 2.20 4.69 -7.48
N PHE A 141 1.57 5.57 -8.26
CA PHE A 141 0.56 6.49 -7.75
C PHE A 141 -0.79 5.82 -7.51
N HIS A 142 -1.15 4.82 -8.32
CA HIS A 142 -2.30 3.96 -8.09
C HIS A 142 -2.18 3.23 -6.73
N GLU A 143 -1.08 2.51 -6.52
CA GLU A 143 -0.85 1.77 -5.28
C GLU A 143 -0.61 2.68 -4.07
N ALA A 144 -0.06 3.88 -4.27
CA ALA A 144 0.05 4.87 -3.21
C ALA A 144 -1.33 5.30 -2.68
N LEU A 145 -2.34 5.40 -3.55
CA LEU A 145 -3.71 5.70 -3.14
C LEU A 145 -4.27 4.57 -2.26
N HIS A 146 -4.07 3.32 -2.66
CA HIS A 146 -4.43 2.15 -1.86
C HIS A 146 -3.66 2.09 -0.54
N ALA A 147 -2.41 2.51 -0.51
CA ALA A 147 -1.59 2.57 0.69
C ALA A 147 -2.03 3.66 1.68
N TRP A 148 -2.59 4.77 1.16
CA TRP A 148 -3.07 5.90 1.96
C TRP A 148 -4.39 5.61 2.69
N THR A 149 -5.35 4.98 2.00
CA THR A 149 -6.67 4.72 2.59
C THR A 149 -6.68 3.51 3.53
N ILE A 150 -7.55 3.54 4.55
CA ILE A 150 -7.84 2.39 5.42
C ILE A 150 -9.13 1.67 5.02
N GLU A 151 -9.86 2.22 4.05
CA GLU A 151 -11.16 1.69 3.63
C GLU A 151 -11.01 0.36 2.89
N PRO A 152 -12.04 -0.51 2.94
CA PRO A 152 -12.10 -1.69 2.09
C PRO A 152 -12.14 -1.30 0.62
N ASN A 153 -11.48 -2.09 -0.23
CA ASN A 153 -11.51 -1.89 -1.68
C ASN A 153 -12.95 -1.86 -2.19
N CYS A 154 -13.26 -0.82 -2.97
CA CYS A 154 -14.54 -0.61 -3.63
C CYS A 154 -14.30 -0.07 -5.04
N ILE A 155 -15.34 -0.09 -5.87
CA ILE A 155 -15.28 0.37 -7.26
C ILE A 155 -14.83 1.84 -7.34
N GLU A 156 -15.36 2.70 -6.48
CA GLU A 156 -15.00 4.12 -6.43
C GLU A 156 -13.52 4.33 -6.09
N GLN A 157 -13.01 3.61 -5.09
CA GLN A 157 -11.60 3.67 -4.71
C GLN A 157 -10.68 3.20 -5.83
N GLU A 158 -11.05 2.13 -6.53
CA GLU A 158 -10.27 1.61 -7.65
C GLU A 158 -10.27 2.60 -8.82
N CYS A 159 -11.42 3.20 -9.12
CA CYS A 159 -11.50 4.29 -10.10
C CYS A 159 -10.63 5.48 -9.70
N ASP A 160 -10.64 5.85 -8.41
CA ASP A 160 -9.81 6.94 -7.89
C ASP A 160 -8.32 6.62 -8.01
N ALA A 161 -7.92 5.38 -7.72
CA ALA A 161 -6.55 4.88 -7.88
C ALA A 161 -6.09 4.95 -9.34
N PHE A 162 -6.93 4.52 -10.30
CA PHE A 162 -6.63 4.68 -11.73
C PHE A 162 -6.47 6.15 -12.11
N VAL A 163 -7.35 7.05 -11.65
CA VAL A 163 -7.21 8.49 -11.96
C VAL A 163 -5.92 9.05 -11.35
N ALA A 164 -5.54 8.65 -10.13
CA ALA A 164 -4.28 9.07 -9.51
C ALA A 164 -3.07 8.67 -10.36
N GLY A 165 -3.01 7.42 -10.79
CA GLY A 165 -1.96 6.90 -11.66
C GLY A 165 -1.90 7.63 -13.00
N MET A 166 -3.03 7.73 -13.70
CA MET A 166 -3.09 8.34 -15.03
C MET A 166 -2.83 9.86 -15.02
N ASP A 167 -3.27 10.59 -14.00
CA ASP A 167 -2.92 12.01 -13.83
C ASP A 167 -1.39 12.18 -13.66
N ALA A 168 -0.78 11.35 -12.79
CA ALA A 168 0.65 11.37 -12.57
C ALA A 168 1.44 11.05 -13.85
N VAL A 169 0.97 10.09 -14.66
CA VAL A 169 1.55 9.78 -15.97
C VAL A 169 1.44 10.94 -16.94
N CYS A 170 0.27 11.60 -17.03
CA CYS A 170 0.11 12.76 -17.90
C CYS A 170 1.13 13.85 -17.57
N VAL A 171 1.37 14.09 -16.29
CA VAL A 171 2.38 15.03 -15.80
C VAL A 171 3.79 14.54 -16.15
N PHE A 172 4.12 13.30 -15.78
CA PHE A 172 5.45 12.73 -15.92
C PHE A 172 5.91 12.68 -17.37
N GLU A 173 5.00 12.34 -18.29
CA GLU A 173 5.27 12.24 -19.73
C GLU A 173 4.96 13.53 -20.50
N ASN A 174 4.61 14.62 -19.80
CA ASN A 174 4.23 15.91 -20.38
C ASN A 174 3.12 15.79 -21.45
N ARG A 175 2.09 15.00 -21.15
CA ARG A 175 0.90 14.80 -21.99
C ARG A 175 -0.24 15.66 -21.49
N MET A 176 -1.11 16.05 -22.43
CA MET A 176 -2.37 16.70 -22.05
C MET A 176 -3.26 15.70 -21.32
N ARG A 177 -3.79 16.14 -20.18
CA ARG A 177 -4.79 15.41 -19.42
C ARG A 177 -6.09 15.29 -20.24
N PRO A 178 -6.65 14.09 -20.43
CA PRO A 178 -7.93 13.93 -21.11
C PRO A 178 -9.09 14.45 -20.24
N LYS A 179 -10.24 14.72 -20.88
CA LYS A 179 -11.47 15.08 -20.16
C LYS A 179 -12.08 13.90 -19.40
N ILE A 180 -11.95 12.70 -19.97
CA ILE A 180 -12.40 11.43 -19.41
C ILE A 180 -11.28 10.43 -19.65
N PHE A 181 -10.84 9.77 -18.58
CA PHE A 181 -9.81 8.76 -18.67
C PHE A 181 -10.35 7.43 -19.18
N HIS A 182 -9.55 6.78 -20.03
CA HIS A 182 -9.89 5.51 -20.65
C HIS A 182 -8.78 4.49 -20.43
N VAL A 183 -9.18 3.25 -20.19
CA VAL A 183 -8.31 2.07 -20.14
C VAL A 183 -8.86 1.06 -21.16
N GLU A 184 -7.98 0.53 -22.03
CA GLU A 184 -8.37 -0.39 -23.11
C GLU A 184 -9.51 0.15 -24.00
N GLY A 185 -9.51 1.46 -24.27
CA GLY A 185 -10.54 2.11 -25.09
C GLY A 185 -11.90 2.29 -24.41
N ARG A 186 -12.03 2.00 -23.12
CA ARG A 186 -13.26 2.14 -22.33
C ARG A 186 -13.06 3.16 -21.19
N PRO A 187 -14.10 3.92 -20.78
CA PRO A 187 -14.02 4.75 -19.58
C PRO A 187 -13.60 3.92 -18.35
N ILE A 188 -12.77 4.48 -17.46
CA ILE A 188 -12.27 3.79 -16.25
C ILE A 188 -13.42 3.09 -15.49
N GLY A 189 -14.54 3.78 -15.27
CA GLY A 189 -15.64 3.24 -14.48
C GLY A 189 -16.19 1.93 -15.04
N ASN A 190 -16.35 1.85 -16.37
CA ASN A 190 -16.80 0.62 -17.03
C ASN A 190 -15.73 -0.46 -16.98
N PHE A 191 -14.47 -0.08 -17.23
CA PHE A 191 -13.34 -1.01 -17.15
C PHE A 191 -13.22 -1.65 -15.75
N VAL A 192 -13.32 -0.85 -14.69
CA VAL A 192 -13.22 -1.33 -13.30
C VAL A 192 -14.36 -2.27 -12.94
N ILE A 193 -15.60 -1.93 -13.31
CA ILE A 193 -16.76 -2.79 -13.07
C ILE A 193 -16.61 -4.15 -13.76
N ASP A 194 -16.13 -4.16 -15.01
CA ASP A 194 -15.95 -5.39 -15.78
C ASP A 194 -14.76 -6.22 -15.27
N LYS A 195 -13.64 -5.57 -14.93
CA LYS A 195 -12.39 -6.24 -14.53
C LYS A 195 -12.46 -6.79 -13.10
N TYR A 196 -13.18 -6.12 -12.20
CA TYR A 196 -13.25 -6.45 -10.78
C TYR A 196 -14.71 -6.67 -10.32
N PRO A 197 -15.40 -7.71 -10.82
CA PRO A 197 -16.82 -7.94 -10.56
C PRO A 197 -17.14 -8.25 -9.08
N GLU A 198 -16.13 -8.60 -8.29
CA GLU A 198 -16.24 -8.84 -6.85
C GLU A 198 -16.26 -7.56 -6.01
N LEU A 199 -15.78 -6.44 -6.55
CA LEU A 199 -15.77 -5.16 -5.84
C LEU A 199 -17.18 -4.58 -5.73
N LYS A 200 -17.54 -4.19 -4.51
CA LYS A 200 -18.82 -3.53 -4.25
C LYS A 200 -18.70 -2.02 -4.48
N ARG A 201 -19.81 -1.40 -4.87
CA ARG A 201 -19.97 0.06 -4.82
C ARG A 201 -19.96 0.51 -3.36
N ASN A 202 -19.35 1.65 -3.09
CA ASN A 202 -19.39 2.32 -1.78
C ASN A 202 -19.82 3.79 -1.97
N PRO A 203 -21.10 4.13 -1.73
CA PRO A 203 -21.58 5.51 -1.88
C PRO A 203 -20.96 6.48 -0.87
N ASP A 204 -20.43 5.96 0.24
CA ASP A 204 -19.81 6.77 1.30
C ASP A 204 -18.31 6.99 1.07
N TYR A 205 -17.73 6.41 0.00
CA TYR A 205 -16.33 6.61 -0.33
C TYR A 205 -16.04 8.08 -0.60
N LYS A 206 -14.97 8.58 0.02
CA LYS A 206 -14.49 9.96 -0.17
C LYS A 206 -13.21 9.93 -1.02
N PRO A 207 -13.29 10.37 -2.29
CA PRO A 207 -12.11 10.45 -3.15
C PRO A 207 -11.01 11.31 -2.53
N MET A 208 -9.75 10.92 -2.75
CA MET A 208 -8.62 11.60 -2.14
C MET A 208 -8.49 13.03 -2.67
N ALA A 209 -8.81 13.99 -1.80
CA ALA A 209 -8.71 15.42 -2.06
C ALA A 209 -9.44 15.85 -3.35
N LEU A 210 -10.54 15.18 -3.66
CA LEU A 210 -11.42 15.44 -4.78
C LEU A 210 -12.88 15.33 -4.34
N ASP A 211 -13.79 15.89 -5.13
CA ASP A 211 -15.22 15.66 -4.98
C ASP A 211 -15.68 14.44 -5.78
N THR A 212 -16.79 13.82 -5.35
CA THR A 212 -17.33 12.60 -5.95
C THR A 212 -17.86 12.85 -7.37
N ASP A 213 -18.45 14.02 -7.63
CA ASP A 213 -18.99 14.39 -8.94
C ASP A 213 -17.89 14.51 -10.00
N TRP A 214 -16.73 15.03 -9.60
CA TRP A 214 -15.53 15.13 -10.39
C TRP A 214 -14.98 13.74 -10.68
N LEU A 215 -14.92 12.84 -9.68
CA LEU A 215 -14.47 11.47 -9.92
C LEU A 215 -15.36 10.78 -10.96
N VAL A 216 -16.68 10.91 -10.83
CA VAL A 216 -17.66 10.41 -11.81
C VAL A 216 -17.41 11.01 -13.19
N ALA A 217 -17.25 12.33 -13.29
CA ALA A 217 -17.01 13.01 -14.56
C ALA A 217 -15.70 12.58 -15.24
N GLN A 218 -14.65 12.28 -14.47
CA GLN A 218 -13.35 11.88 -14.99
C GLN A 218 -13.26 10.40 -15.37
N THR A 219 -14.08 9.55 -14.73
CA THR A 219 -14.02 8.09 -14.90
C THR A 219 -15.13 7.55 -15.79
N GLY A 220 -16.21 8.32 -15.98
CA GLY A 220 -17.44 7.82 -16.59
C GLY A 220 -18.16 6.78 -15.72
N LEU A 221 -17.84 6.71 -14.43
CA LEU A 221 -18.46 5.76 -13.50
C LEU A 221 -19.98 6.03 -13.43
N PRO A 222 -20.84 5.04 -13.71
CA PRO A 222 -22.28 5.22 -13.60
C PRO A 222 -22.65 5.68 -12.19
N SER A 223 -23.45 6.74 -12.10
CA SER A 223 -23.97 7.26 -10.84
C SER A 223 -24.71 6.14 -10.09
N ILE A 224 -24.53 6.10 -8.77
CA ILE A 224 -25.35 5.27 -7.88
C ILE A 224 -26.70 5.98 -7.74
N THR A 225 -27.50 6.06 -8.80
CA THR A 225 -28.91 6.41 -8.62
C THR A 225 -29.55 5.30 -7.80
N GLN A 226 -30.19 5.75 -6.70
CA GLN A 226 -30.78 5.02 -5.57
C GLN A 226 -31.57 3.77 -5.94
#